data_AF-A0A915NDE4-F1
#
_entry.id   AF-A0A915NDE4-F1
#
_cell.length_a   1.000
_cell.length_b   1.000
_cell.length_c   1.000
_cell.angle_alpha   90.00
_cell.angle_beta   90.00
_cell.angle_gamma   90.00
#
_symmetry.space_group_name_H-M   'P 1'
#
loop_
_entity.id
_entity.type
_entity.pdbx_description
1 polymer ?
#
loop_
_entity_poly.entity_id
_entity_poly.type
_entity_poly.pdbx_seq_one_letter_code
_entity_poly.pdbx_strand_id
1 'polypeptide(L)'
;MFLQKSNPINFDVEIDTDTVIVGNGPAGISLSAMLAGWHPFYNNSNPHPNPQIHAQFSSTENQSLLFQDLNSAATLLITSEHSTSNLTPFGCLYDSLVRPSFFNDLQNENENNSNKSSIIWRQIQNNSVPHIVLGDTQIGGSWTGFEDEIKAVSISNWMDLPGYSLAEDFLGDPSLNNQRPTAKTFRNYLTAYCNVMVIIVGDGISAADAVICALERNCQVLHLIRRSDRQLKNVMISRLSPLVYPEYVRVYQLMSGQRIEENYSKLTETTIRS
;
A
#
# COMPACT_ATOMS: atom_id res chain seq x y z
N MET A 1 -6.81 -3.41 -9.41
CA MET A 1 -7.38 -4.60 -8.70
C MET A 1 -6.36 -5.74 -8.79
N PHE A 2 -6.07 -6.42 -7.69
CA PHE A 2 -5.16 -7.58 -7.68
C PHE A 2 -5.98 -8.86 -7.84
N LEU A 3 -5.68 -9.68 -8.85
CA LEU A 3 -6.32 -10.98 -9.05
C LEU A 3 -5.34 -12.08 -8.64
N GLN A 4 -5.71 -12.87 -7.63
CA GLN A 4 -4.99 -14.09 -7.24
C GLN A 4 -5.75 -15.32 -7.72
N LYS A 5 -5.02 -16.37 -8.10
CA LYS A 5 -5.59 -17.63 -8.56
C LYS A 5 -6.00 -18.49 -7.34
N SER A 6 -7.19 -18.29 -6.81
CA SER A 6 -7.89 -19.26 -5.94
C SER A 6 -8.94 -20.03 -6.76
N ASN A 7 -9.31 -21.24 -6.32
CA ASN A 7 -10.19 -22.21 -7.01
C ASN A 7 -11.38 -21.58 -7.78
N PRO A 8 -11.82 -22.16 -8.92
CA PRO A 8 -12.66 -21.47 -9.88
C PRO A 8 -14.08 -21.31 -9.32
N ILE A 9 -14.39 -20.14 -8.81
CA ILE A 9 -15.76 -19.65 -8.71
C ILE A 9 -15.90 -18.62 -9.83
N ASN A 10 -16.64 -19.01 -10.87
CA ASN A 10 -16.81 -18.25 -12.09
C ASN A 10 -17.78 -17.09 -11.84
N PHE A 11 -17.24 -15.89 -11.63
CA PHE A 11 -17.95 -14.64 -11.82
C PHE A 11 -17.22 -13.88 -12.91
N ASP A 12 -17.90 -13.60 -14.03
CA ASP A 12 -17.40 -12.75 -15.10
C ASP A 12 -17.25 -11.32 -14.56
N VAL A 13 -16.13 -11.04 -13.89
CA VAL A 13 -15.70 -9.68 -13.59
C VAL A 13 -15.06 -9.15 -14.87
N GLU A 14 -15.87 -8.46 -15.67
CA GLU A 14 -15.38 -7.74 -16.84
C GLU A 14 -14.67 -6.46 -16.36
N ILE A 15 -13.34 -6.47 -16.43
CA ILE A 15 -12.52 -5.29 -16.17
C ILE A 15 -12.05 -4.78 -17.53
N ASP A 16 -12.64 -3.68 -17.99
CA ASP A 16 -12.23 -3.01 -19.22
C ASP A 16 -10.98 -2.16 -18.96
N THR A 17 -9.82 -2.64 -19.44
CA THR A 17 -8.55 -1.92 -19.38
C THR A 17 -7.59 -2.40 -20.47
N ASP A 18 -6.86 -1.45 -21.05
CA ASP A 18 -5.77 -1.72 -21.99
C ASP A 18 -4.41 -1.91 -21.28
N THR A 19 -4.37 -1.82 -19.93
CA THR A 19 -3.14 -1.86 -19.14
C THR A 19 -3.09 -3.05 -18.19
N VAL A 20 -2.11 -3.93 -18.41
CA VAL A 20 -1.86 -5.11 -17.58
C VAL A 20 -0.45 -5.05 -17.01
N ILE A 21 -0.33 -5.20 -15.69
CA ILE A 21 0.93 -5.40 -14.99
C ILE A 21 1.13 -6.90 -14.76
N VAL A 22 2.23 -7.46 -15.25
CA VAL A 22 2.60 -8.86 -15.03
C VAL A 22 3.66 -8.93 -13.93
N GLY A 23 3.28 -9.55 -12.80
CA GLY A 23 4.05 -9.67 -11.58
C GLY A 23 3.40 -8.92 -10.41
N ASN A 24 3.03 -9.64 -9.35
CA ASN A 24 2.42 -9.09 -8.12
C ASN A 24 3.41 -8.98 -6.95
N GLY A 25 4.71 -8.84 -7.26
CA GLY A 25 5.75 -8.50 -6.30
C GLY A 25 5.88 -6.98 -6.06
N PRO A 26 6.85 -6.54 -5.23
CA PRO A 26 7.02 -5.14 -4.85
C PRO A 26 7.04 -4.18 -6.05
N ALA A 27 7.76 -4.51 -7.12
CA ALA A 27 7.83 -3.66 -8.32
C ALA A 27 6.46 -3.47 -8.99
N GLY A 28 5.68 -4.55 -9.16
CA GLY A 28 4.35 -4.48 -9.75
C GLY A 28 3.33 -3.77 -8.86
N ILE A 29 3.45 -3.95 -7.54
CA ILE A 29 2.63 -3.25 -6.54
C ILE A 29 2.94 -1.75 -6.57
N SER A 30 4.22 -1.34 -6.57
CA SER A 30 4.61 0.08 -6.69
C SER A 30 4.11 0.71 -7.99
N LEU A 31 4.26 0.01 -9.12
CA LEU A 31 3.75 0.49 -10.40
C LEU A 31 2.23 0.63 -10.38
N SER A 32 1.51 -0.32 -9.78
CA SER A 32 0.06 -0.25 -9.60
C SER A 32 -0.36 0.99 -8.81
N ALA A 33 0.35 1.31 -7.73
CA ALA A 33 0.09 2.52 -6.96
C ALA A 33 0.33 3.80 -7.78
N MET A 34 1.41 3.86 -8.54
CA MET A 34 1.70 4.99 -9.42
C MET A 34 0.61 5.18 -10.48
N LEU A 35 0.19 4.10 -11.14
CA LEU A 35 -0.93 4.13 -12.08
C LEU A 35 -2.27 4.46 -11.41
N ALA A 36 -2.44 4.17 -10.11
CA ALA A 36 -3.60 4.59 -9.33
C ALA A 36 -3.56 6.08 -8.95
N GLY A 37 -2.53 6.82 -9.38
CA GLY A 37 -2.40 8.26 -9.18
C GLY A 37 -1.48 8.66 -8.03
N TRP A 38 -0.73 7.73 -7.41
CA TRP A 38 0.29 8.09 -6.41
C TRP A 38 1.56 8.62 -7.07
N HIS A 39 1.81 9.91 -6.89
CA HIS A 39 2.90 10.61 -7.54
C HIS A 39 3.92 11.11 -6.51
N PRO A 40 5.24 11.00 -6.79
CA PRO A 40 6.27 11.59 -5.98
C PRO A 40 6.39 13.09 -6.28
N PHE A 41 6.53 13.89 -5.22
CA PHE A 41 6.79 15.32 -5.25
C PHE A 41 8.01 15.62 -4.39
N TYR A 42 8.72 16.70 -4.72
CA TYR A 42 9.80 17.17 -3.87
C TYR A 42 9.26 17.76 -2.57
N ASN A 43 9.90 17.45 -1.45
CA ASN A 43 9.50 17.89 -0.12
C ASN A 43 10.39 19.05 0.35
N ASN A 44 9.92 20.28 0.16
CA ASN A 44 10.65 21.48 0.61
C ASN A 44 10.77 21.57 2.15
N SER A 45 9.91 20.88 2.90
CA SER A 45 10.03 20.81 4.37
C SER A 45 11.21 19.94 4.82
N ASN A 46 11.75 19.12 3.92
CA ASN A 46 12.90 18.27 4.18
C ASN A 46 13.86 18.30 2.97
N PRO A 47 14.61 19.41 2.82
CA PRO A 47 15.41 19.67 1.64
C PRO A 47 16.59 18.70 1.53
N HIS A 48 17.00 18.47 0.29
CA HIS A 48 18.17 17.66 -0.03
C HIS A 48 19.45 18.42 0.38
N PRO A 49 20.47 17.78 0.99
CA PRO A 49 21.65 18.45 1.52
C PRO A 49 22.55 19.03 0.43
N ASN A 50 22.57 18.43 -0.77
CA ASN A 50 23.21 19.05 -1.92
C ASN A 50 22.38 20.26 -2.40
N PRO A 51 22.92 21.50 -2.31
CA PRO A 51 22.18 22.72 -2.64
C PRO A 51 21.83 22.83 -4.13
N GLN A 52 22.61 22.21 -5.03
CA GLN A 52 22.31 22.21 -6.46
C GLN A 52 21.10 21.33 -6.78
N ILE A 53 21.02 20.16 -6.14
CA ILE A 53 19.86 19.25 -6.25
C ILE A 53 18.63 19.92 -5.61
N HIS A 54 18.80 20.56 -4.45
CA HIS A 54 17.70 21.31 -3.82
C HIS A 54 17.19 22.45 -4.73
N ALA A 55 18.08 23.27 -5.29
CA ALA A 55 17.70 24.38 -6.15
C ALA A 55 16.95 23.94 -7.42
N GLN A 56 17.27 22.76 -7.95
CA GLN A 56 16.57 22.21 -9.11
C GLN A 56 15.09 21.91 -8.82
N PHE A 57 14.79 21.33 -7.66
CA PHE A 57 13.44 20.85 -7.35
C PHE A 57 12.62 21.79 -6.46
N SER A 58 13.25 22.74 -5.76
CA SER A 58 12.56 23.64 -4.84
C SER A 58 11.58 24.58 -5.53
N SER A 59 11.90 24.98 -6.76
CA SER A 59 11.06 25.86 -7.59
C SER A 59 9.86 25.15 -8.23
N THR A 60 9.82 23.82 -8.21
CA THR A 60 8.81 22.98 -8.88
C THR A 60 8.02 22.10 -7.90
N GLU A 61 7.84 22.54 -6.65
CA GLU A 61 7.20 21.75 -5.57
C GLU A 61 5.78 21.22 -5.92
N ASN A 62 5.04 21.93 -6.77
CA ASN A 62 3.69 21.56 -7.19
C ASN A 62 3.66 20.65 -8.42
N GLN A 63 4.82 20.28 -8.98
CA GLN A 63 4.93 19.39 -10.11
C GLN A 63 5.49 18.04 -9.65
N SER A 64 4.86 16.94 -10.07
CA SER A 64 5.38 15.61 -9.75
C SER A 64 6.74 15.39 -10.39
N LEU A 65 7.67 14.75 -9.66
CA LEU A 65 9.00 14.38 -10.13
C LEU A 65 8.96 13.46 -11.37
N LEU A 66 7.86 12.75 -11.62
CA LEU A 66 7.67 11.91 -12.81
C LEU A 66 7.61 12.72 -14.11
N PHE A 67 7.29 14.01 -14.02
CA PHE A 67 7.11 14.90 -15.17
C PHE A 67 8.16 16.02 -15.21
N GLN A 68 9.25 15.88 -14.46
CA GLN A 68 10.35 16.83 -14.43
C GLN A 68 11.57 16.26 -15.18
N ASP A 69 12.45 17.15 -15.65
CA ASP A 69 13.75 16.72 -16.17
C ASP A 69 14.69 16.39 -15.01
N LEU A 70 15.07 15.12 -14.91
CA LEU A 70 15.94 14.60 -13.84
C LEU A 70 17.41 14.48 -14.26
N ASN A 71 17.75 14.75 -15.53
CA ASN A 71 19.09 14.46 -16.07
C ASN A 71 20.21 15.24 -15.37
N SER A 72 19.97 16.52 -15.09
CA SER A 72 20.96 17.39 -14.42
C SER A 72 21.30 16.88 -13.02
N ALA A 73 20.29 16.60 -12.18
CA ALA A 73 20.48 16.06 -10.83
C ALA A 73 21.14 14.68 -10.84
N ALA A 74 20.73 13.80 -11.75
CA ALA A 74 21.31 12.46 -11.89
C ALA A 74 22.79 12.52 -12.31
N THR A 75 23.14 13.44 -13.22
CA THR A 75 24.52 13.65 -13.67
C THR A 75 25.41 14.18 -12.54
N LEU A 76 24.90 15.13 -11.75
CA LEU A 76 25.65 15.72 -10.63
C LEU A 76 26.15 14.65 -9.65
N LEU A 77 25.30 13.69 -9.28
CA LEU A 77 25.65 12.62 -8.33
C LEU A 77 26.74 11.68 -8.85
N ILE A 78 26.71 11.34 -10.13
CA ILE A 78 27.74 10.49 -10.75
C ILE A 78 29.09 11.21 -10.77
N THR A 79 29.09 12.51 -11.02
CA THR A 79 30.34 13.29 -11.11
C THR A 79 30.96 13.60 -9.75
N SER A 80 30.15 13.65 -8.68
CA SER A 80 30.62 13.95 -7.32
C SER A 80 31.09 12.72 -6.55
N GLU A 81 30.59 11.53 -6.88
CA GLU A 81 30.89 10.31 -6.15
C GLU A 81 31.88 9.41 -6.89
N HIS A 82 32.98 9.03 -6.20
CA HIS A 82 33.84 7.94 -6.66
C HIS A 82 33.01 6.67 -6.75
N SER A 83 32.69 6.32 -8.00
CA SER A 83 31.68 5.35 -8.41
C SER A 83 31.97 3.97 -7.81
N THR A 84 31.25 3.62 -6.75
CA THR A 84 31.32 2.28 -6.12
C THR A 84 29.99 1.53 -6.21
N SER A 85 28.96 2.13 -6.78
CA SER A 85 27.65 1.50 -6.98
C SER A 85 27.42 1.13 -8.45
N ASN A 86 27.00 -0.11 -8.70
CA ASN A 86 26.54 -0.58 -10.03
C ASN A 86 25.14 -0.02 -10.39
N LEU A 87 24.74 1.11 -9.81
CA LEU A 87 23.42 1.71 -9.92
C LEU A 87 23.35 2.65 -11.13
N THR A 88 22.16 2.78 -11.71
CA THR A 88 21.92 3.74 -12.79
C THR A 88 21.91 5.17 -12.24
N PRO A 89 22.22 6.20 -13.06
CA PRO A 89 22.14 7.61 -12.65
C PRO A 89 20.84 7.97 -11.91
N PHE A 90 19.71 7.48 -12.42
CA PHE A 90 18.40 7.73 -11.82
C PHE A 90 18.16 6.90 -10.55
N GLY A 91 18.73 5.70 -10.45
CA GLY A 91 18.73 4.93 -9.22
C GLY A 91 19.48 5.65 -8.10
N CYS A 92 20.68 6.16 -8.37
CA CYS A 92 21.44 6.96 -7.41
C CYS A 92 20.70 8.23 -6.99
N LEU A 93 20.08 8.94 -7.96
CA LEU A 93 19.26 10.11 -7.65
C LEU A 93 18.05 9.76 -6.79
N TYR A 94 17.36 8.68 -7.12
CA TYR A 94 16.23 8.23 -6.31
C TYR A 94 16.67 7.90 -4.88
N ASP A 95 17.77 7.16 -4.72
CA ASP A 95 18.34 6.83 -3.40
C ASP A 95 18.74 8.09 -2.62
N SER A 96 19.36 9.08 -3.26
CA SER A 96 19.74 10.34 -2.61
C SER A 96 18.54 11.18 -2.21
N LEU A 97 17.44 11.14 -2.97
CA LEU A 97 16.20 11.83 -2.64
C LEU A 97 15.41 11.11 -1.54
N VAL A 98 15.39 9.78 -1.55
CA VAL A 98 14.71 8.97 -0.53
C VAL A 98 15.46 9.04 0.80
N ARG A 99 16.80 9.07 0.78
CA ARG A 99 17.64 9.18 1.97
C ARG A 99 18.76 10.20 1.76
N PRO A 100 18.45 11.49 1.97
CA PRO A 100 19.40 12.57 1.73
C PRO A 100 20.64 12.48 2.62
N SER A 101 20.52 11.93 3.83
CA SER A 101 21.61 11.87 4.81
C SER A 101 22.45 10.59 4.76
N PHE A 102 22.06 9.57 4.00
CA PHE A 102 22.73 8.25 4.02
C PHE A 102 24.22 8.32 3.65
N PHE A 103 24.60 9.21 2.74
CA PHE A 103 26.00 9.39 2.33
C PHE A 103 26.87 10.08 3.40
N ASN A 104 26.26 10.92 4.24
CA ASN A 104 26.95 11.60 5.34
C ASN A 104 26.96 10.75 6.64
N ASP A 105 25.93 9.91 6.83
CA ASP A 105 25.78 9.04 8.01
C ASP A 105 26.81 7.90 8.06
N LEU A 106 27.44 7.55 6.92
CA LEU A 106 28.60 6.64 6.90
C LEU A 106 29.81 7.17 7.70
N GLN A 107 29.82 8.48 8.04
CA GLN A 107 30.89 9.10 8.82
C GLN A 107 30.50 9.44 10.26
N ASN A 108 29.20 9.44 10.61
CA ASN A 108 28.72 9.87 11.92
C ASN A 108 27.55 8.99 12.42
N GLU A 109 27.85 7.83 13.02
CA GLU A 109 26.85 6.93 13.63
C GLU A 109 26.10 7.51 14.86
N ASN A 110 26.34 8.77 15.23
CA ASN A 110 25.93 9.34 16.52
C ASN A 110 24.88 10.47 16.45
N GLU A 111 24.40 10.85 15.27
CA GLU A 111 23.35 11.87 15.17
C GLU A 111 22.00 11.23 14.84
N ASN A 112 21.05 11.37 15.77
CA ASN A 112 19.61 11.14 15.56
C ASN A 112 19.02 12.17 14.57
N ASN A 113 19.67 12.41 13.43
CA ASN A 113 19.06 13.18 12.36
C ASN A 113 17.97 12.31 11.76
N SER A 114 16.73 12.82 11.77
CA SER A 114 15.64 12.12 11.09
C SER A 114 15.99 12.08 9.59
N ASN A 115 16.45 10.94 9.10
CA ASN A 115 16.74 10.68 7.69
C ASN A 115 15.42 10.56 6.92
N LYS A 116 14.62 11.62 6.99
CA LYS A 116 13.35 11.74 6.32
C LYS A 116 13.64 11.89 4.83
N SER A 117 12.67 11.47 4.02
CA SER A 117 12.78 11.59 2.57
C SER A 117 12.58 13.03 2.09
N SER A 118 13.37 13.44 1.10
CA SER A 118 13.10 14.64 0.30
C SER A 118 11.98 14.41 -0.73
N ILE A 119 11.35 13.24 -0.72
CA ILE A 119 10.17 12.90 -1.51
C ILE A 119 8.96 12.83 -0.59
N ILE A 120 7.85 13.39 -1.06
CA ILE A 120 6.52 13.15 -0.49
C ILE A 120 5.60 12.58 -1.56
N TRP A 121 4.86 11.54 -1.22
CA TRP A 121 3.89 10.94 -2.12
C TRP A 121 2.53 11.62 -1.94
N ARG A 122 1.90 11.98 -3.06
CA ARG A 122 0.56 12.57 -3.07
C ARG A 122 -0.30 11.87 -4.11
N GLN A 123 -1.56 11.65 -3.79
CA GLN A 123 -2.52 11.06 -4.72
C GLN A 123 -3.14 12.15 -5.60
N ILE A 124 -3.11 11.95 -6.92
CA ILE A 124 -3.72 12.82 -7.92
C ILE A 124 -4.98 12.13 -8.46
N GLN A 125 -6.15 12.58 -8.01
CA GLN A 125 -7.44 11.92 -8.28
C GLN A 125 -7.77 11.74 -9.78
N ASN A 126 -7.36 12.70 -10.62
CA ASN A 126 -7.69 12.71 -12.05
C ASN A 126 -6.60 12.07 -12.94
N ASN A 127 -5.58 11.44 -12.35
CA ASN A 127 -4.47 10.85 -13.11
C ASN A 127 -4.38 9.32 -12.92
N SER A 128 -5.50 8.68 -12.58
CA SER A 128 -5.55 7.23 -12.48
C SER A 128 -5.72 6.60 -13.86
N VAL A 129 -4.93 5.57 -14.13
CA VAL A 129 -5.02 4.70 -15.30
C VAL A 129 -5.67 3.40 -14.83
N PRO A 130 -6.85 3.01 -15.34
CA PRO A 130 -7.44 1.71 -15.04
C PRO A 130 -6.46 0.59 -15.40
N HIS A 131 -6.20 -0.34 -14.49
CA HIS A 131 -5.23 -1.43 -14.74
C HIS A 131 -5.51 -2.66 -13.86
N ILE A 132 -4.98 -3.80 -14.31
CA ILE A 132 -5.00 -5.07 -13.58
C ILE A 132 -3.57 -5.50 -13.27
N VAL A 133 -3.36 -6.04 -12.06
CA VAL A 133 -2.11 -6.73 -11.71
C VAL A 133 -2.37 -8.22 -11.70
N LEU A 134 -1.60 -8.95 -12.52
CA LEU A 134 -1.61 -10.40 -12.60
C LEU A 134 -0.35 -10.96 -11.95
N GLY A 135 -0.51 -12.02 -11.15
CA GLY A 135 0.61 -12.79 -10.62
C GLY A 135 0.21 -14.25 -10.47
N ASP A 136 1.17 -15.15 -10.63
CA ASP A 136 1.00 -16.58 -10.42
C ASP A 136 1.25 -17.00 -8.95
N THR A 137 1.70 -16.07 -8.10
CA THR A 137 1.90 -16.25 -6.66
C THR A 137 0.86 -15.48 -5.82
N GLN A 138 0.93 -15.61 -4.49
CA GLN A 138 0.28 -14.67 -3.57
C GLN A 138 0.90 -13.26 -3.69
N ILE A 139 0.25 -12.24 -3.10
CA ILE A 139 0.75 -10.86 -3.03
C ILE A 139 2.16 -10.88 -2.43
N GLY A 140 3.10 -10.22 -3.13
CA GLY A 140 4.50 -10.17 -2.74
C GLY A 140 5.44 -10.89 -3.70
N GLY A 141 4.93 -11.63 -4.69
CA GLY A 141 5.78 -12.25 -5.72
C GLY A 141 6.75 -13.26 -5.11
N SER A 142 8.03 -13.21 -5.49
CA SER A 142 9.08 -14.08 -4.93
C SER A 142 9.22 -13.98 -3.40
N TRP A 143 8.77 -12.89 -2.78
CA TRP A 143 8.82 -12.75 -1.32
C TRP A 143 7.97 -13.78 -0.60
N THR A 144 6.98 -14.38 -1.27
CA THR A 144 6.14 -15.45 -0.71
C THR A 144 6.88 -16.78 -0.57
N GLY A 145 8.03 -16.94 -1.23
CA GLY A 145 8.85 -18.16 -1.17
C GLY A 145 9.92 -18.19 -0.08
N PHE A 146 10.19 -17.07 0.61
CA PHE A 146 11.19 -17.03 1.69
C PHE A 146 10.63 -17.52 3.02
N GLU A 147 11.45 -18.18 3.84
CA GLU A 147 11.10 -18.51 5.24
C GLU A 147 10.82 -17.24 6.06
N ASP A 148 9.93 -17.34 7.05
CA ASP A 148 9.41 -16.20 7.83
C ASP A 148 10.53 -15.37 8.47
N GLU A 149 11.56 -16.01 9.01
CA GLU A 149 12.61 -15.43 9.84
C GLU A 149 13.77 -14.82 9.04
N ILE A 150 13.84 -15.05 7.72
CA ILE A 150 14.90 -14.48 6.88
C ILE A 150 14.79 -12.96 6.91
N LYS A 151 15.90 -12.29 7.22
CA LYS A 151 15.97 -10.81 7.17
C LYS A 151 16.24 -10.33 5.76
N ALA A 152 15.58 -9.25 5.38
CA ALA A 152 15.86 -8.56 4.12
C ALA A 152 17.31 -8.04 4.07
N VAL A 153 17.86 -7.91 2.86
CA VAL A 153 19.17 -7.26 2.67
C VAL A 153 19.05 -5.75 2.87
N SER A 154 17.93 -5.18 2.41
CA SER A 154 17.60 -3.77 2.56
C SER A 154 16.98 -3.47 3.93
N ILE A 155 17.14 -2.22 4.38
CA ILE A 155 16.49 -1.70 5.60
C ILE A 155 15.10 -1.15 5.28
N SER A 156 14.24 -0.99 6.30
CA SER A 156 12.82 -0.72 6.14
C SER A 156 12.50 0.49 5.25
N ASN A 157 13.16 1.63 5.43
CA ASN A 157 12.92 2.83 4.62
C ASN A 157 13.35 2.71 3.14
N TRP A 158 14.09 1.66 2.74
CA TRP A 158 14.36 1.34 1.32
C TRP A 158 13.23 0.51 0.71
N MET A 159 12.35 -0.03 1.55
CA MET A 159 11.32 -0.98 1.19
C MET A 159 9.92 -0.37 1.22
N ASP A 160 9.83 0.94 1.48
CA ASP A 160 8.59 1.71 1.45
C ASP A 160 7.96 1.72 0.05
N LEU A 161 6.65 1.52 0.03
CA LEU A 161 5.78 1.64 -1.11
C LEU A 161 5.21 3.07 -1.18
N PRO A 162 4.78 3.53 -2.38
CA PRO A 162 4.25 4.87 -2.56
C PRO A 162 3.20 5.27 -1.51
N GLY A 163 3.50 6.27 -0.69
CA GLY A 163 2.56 6.83 0.28
C GLY A 163 2.24 5.96 1.50
N TYR A 164 3.00 4.89 1.77
CA TYR A 164 2.82 4.06 2.97
C TYR A 164 4.15 3.53 3.48
N SER A 165 4.64 4.04 4.60
CA SER A 165 5.91 3.62 5.19
C SER A 165 5.80 2.29 5.92
N LEU A 166 6.79 1.41 5.73
CA LEU A 166 6.88 0.13 6.44
C LEU A 166 7.08 0.35 7.95
N ALA A 167 8.01 1.23 8.33
CA ALA A 167 8.33 1.45 9.74
C ALA A 167 7.30 2.36 10.42
N GLU A 168 6.96 3.48 9.78
CA GLU A 168 6.12 4.51 10.41
C GLU A 168 4.63 4.18 10.32
N ASP A 169 4.12 3.85 9.12
CA ASP A 169 2.67 3.69 8.92
C ASP A 169 2.18 2.27 9.20
N PHE A 170 2.98 1.25 8.87
CA PHE A 170 2.59 -0.16 9.08
C PHE A 170 2.99 -0.70 10.46
N LEU A 171 4.25 -0.51 10.87
CA LEU A 171 4.72 -0.97 12.18
C LEU A 171 4.44 0.04 13.31
N GLY A 172 4.20 1.32 12.99
CA GLY A 172 3.94 2.35 13.99
C GLY A 172 5.18 2.78 14.77
N ASP A 173 6.39 2.46 14.31
CA ASP A 173 7.64 2.71 15.00
C ASP A 173 8.74 3.24 14.05
N PRO A 174 8.93 4.58 14.01
CA PRO A 174 9.97 5.22 13.19
C PRO A 174 11.40 4.79 13.52
N SER A 175 11.67 4.22 14.71
CA SER A 175 13.00 3.73 15.07
C SER A 175 13.41 2.50 14.23
N LEU A 176 12.44 1.84 13.58
CA LEU A 176 12.64 0.68 12.73
C LEU A 176 13.03 1.04 11.28
N ASN A 177 13.07 2.34 10.94
CA ASN A 177 13.42 2.82 9.59
C ASN A 177 14.76 2.27 9.08
N ASN A 178 15.74 2.17 9.99
CA ASN A 178 17.09 1.69 9.67
C ASN A 178 17.31 0.20 10.00
N GLN A 179 16.26 -0.54 10.34
CA GLN A 179 16.35 -1.97 10.63
C GLN A 179 15.98 -2.81 9.41
N ARG A 180 16.50 -4.03 9.34
CA ARG A 180 16.16 -5.00 8.29
C ARG A 180 14.92 -5.79 8.72
N PRO A 181 13.78 -5.65 8.04
CA PRO A 181 12.58 -6.41 8.37
C PRO A 181 12.77 -7.90 8.06
N THR A 182 11.98 -8.75 8.71
CA THR A 182 11.88 -10.17 8.34
C THR A 182 11.03 -10.32 7.07
N ALA A 183 11.20 -11.43 6.34
CA ALA A 183 10.39 -11.73 5.17
C ALA A 183 8.91 -11.80 5.52
N LYS A 184 8.56 -12.36 6.69
CA LYS A 184 7.19 -12.33 7.21
C LYS A 184 6.66 -10.91 7.38
N THR A 185 7.42 -10.04 8.05
CA THR A 185 7.03 -8.64 8.26
C THR A 185 6.79 -7.93 6.94
N PHE A 186 7.70 -8.11 5.97
CA PHE A 186 7.58 -7.44 4.68
C PHE A 186 6.41 -7.99 3.84
N ARG A 187 6.15 -9.31 3.86
CA ARG A 187 4.95 -9.88 3.22
C ARG A 187 3.64 -9.31 3.77
N ASN A 188 3.55 -9.21 5.10
CA ASN A 188 2.36 -8.67 5.75
C ASN A 188 2.16 -7.20 5.36
N TYR A 189 3.25 -6.44 5.28
CA TYR A 189 3.23 -5.07 4.78
C TYR A 189 2.75 -4.97 3.33
N LEU A 190 3.29 -5.77 2.41
CA LEU A 190 2.83 -5.80 1.00
C LEU A 190 1.35 -6.16 0.89
N THR A 191 0.91 -7.11 1.73
CA THR A 191 -0.50 -7.55 1.78
C THR A 191 -1.39 -6.42 2.31
N ALA A 192 -1.00 -5.76 3.40
CA ALA A 192 -1.72 -4.63 3.97
C ALA A 192 -1.82 -3.46 2.97
N TYR A 193 -0.73 -3.16 2.26
CA TYR A 193 -0.73 -2.12 1.23
C TYR A 193 -1.68 -2.40 0.06
N CYS A 194 -1.77 -3.68 -0.35
CA CYS A 194 -2.66 -4.09 -1.44
C CYS A 194 -4.11 -4.26 -0.98
N ASN A 195 -4.35 -4.40 0.33
CA ASN A 195 -5.67 -4.55 0.90
C ASN A 195 -6.41 -3.21 0.88
N VAL A 196 -7.19 -3.01 -0.18
CA VAL A 196 -8.18 -1.94 -0.25
C VAL A 196 -9.17 -2.13 0.91
N MET A 197 -9.26 -1.16 1.81
CA MET A 197 -10.32 -1.13 2.81
C MET A 197 -11.65 -0.80 2.12
N VAL A 198 -12.54 -1.79 2.04
CA VAL A 198 -13.87 -1.61 1.50
C VAL A 198 -14.80 -1.19 2.65
N ILE A 199 -15.25 0.06 2.60
CA ILE A 199 -16.30 0.55 3.50
C ILE A 199 -17.65 0.15 2.91
N ILE A 200 -18.40 -0.65 3.67
CA ILE A 200 -19.73 -1.10 3.28
C ILE A 200 -20.73 -0.48 4.23
N VAL A 201 -21.73 0.22 3.69
CA VAL A 201 -22.75 0.91 4.48
C VAL A 201 -24.10 0.24 4.26
N GLY A 202 -24.72 -0.21 5.33
CA GLY A 202 -26.04 -0.85 5.30
C GLY A 202 -26.06 -2.18 6.05
N ASP A 203 -27.20 -2.85 6.05
CA ASP A 203 -27.39 -4.14 6.73
C ASP A 203 -28.43 -5.03 6.03
N GLY A 204 -28.69 -4.73 4.76
CA GLY A 204 -29.55 -5.50 3.87
C GLY A 204 -28.78 -6.49 3.00
N ILE A 205 -29.50 -7.19 2.13
CA ILE A 205 -28.93 -8.23 1.24
C ILE A 205 -27.78 -7.69 0.39
N SER A 206 -27.96 -6.53 -0.23
CA SER A 206 -26.90 -5.92 -1.07
C SER A 206 -25.63 -5.57 -0.29
N ALA A 207 -25.75 -5.17 0.97
CA ALA A 207 -24.57 -4.93 1.82
C ALA A 207 -23.88 -6.26 2.15
N ALA A 208 -24.65 -7.33 2.38
CA ALA A 208 -24.07 -8.66 2.57
C ALA A 208 -23.39 -9.21 1.30
N ASP A 209 -23.96 -8.98 0.12
CA ASP A 209 -23.32 -9.33 -1.16
C ASP A 209 -21.95 -8.64 -1.29
N ALA A 210 -21.89 -7.35 -0.95
CA ALA A 210 -20.65 -6.60 -0.94
C ALA A 210 -19.65 -7.14 0.10
N VAL A 211 -20.10 -7.53 1.30
CA VAL A 211 -19.23 -8.10 2.34
C VAL A 211 -18.66 -9.43 1.88
N ILE A 212 -19.48 -10.31 1.32
CA ILE A 212 -19.05 -11.62 0.78
C ILE A 212 -18.01 -11.38 -0.31
N CYS A 213 -18.36 -10.56 -1.30
CA CYS A 213 -17.51 -10.20 -2.44
C CYS A 213 -16.15 -9.65 -2.00
N ALA A 214 -16.12 -8.75 -1.01
CA ALA A 214 -14.90 -8.15 -0.49
C ALA A 214 -14.06 -9.14 0.32
N LEU A 215 -14.67 -9.93 1.21
CA LEU A 215 -13.95 -10.92 2.01
C LEU A 215 -13.38 -12.07 1.17
N GLU A 216 -14.10 -12.50 0.12
CA GLU A 216 -13.59 -13.50 -0.84
C GLU A 216 -12.36 -13.01 -1.61
N ARG A 217 -12.20 -11.69 -1.75
CA ARG A 217 -11.05 -11.03 -2.38
C ARG A 217 -9.95 -10.66 -1.39
N ASN A 218 -10.04 -11.11 -0.14
CA ASN A 218 -9.14 -10.74 0.96
C ASN A 218 -9.08 -9.23 1.22
N CYS A 219 -10.10 -8.46 0.82
CA CYS A 219 -10.15 -7.04 1.15
C CYS A 219 -10.44 -6.86 2.64
N GLN A 220 -9.86 -5.82 3.23
CA GLN A 220 -10.21 -5.42 4.59
C GLN A 220 -11.59 -4.75 4.56
N VAL A 221 -12.56 -5.30 5.28
CA VAL A 221 -13.94 -4.81 5.31
C VAL A 221 -14.17 -4.02 6.58
N LEU A 222 -14.64 -2.77 6.42
CA LEU A 222 -15.23 -1.98 7.48
C LEU A 222 -16.74 -1.85 7.21
N HIS A 223 -17.55 -2.60 7.95
CA HIS A 223 -19.00 -2.63 7.77
C HIS A 223 -19.68 -1.65 8.74
N LEU A 224 -20.23 -0.56 8.20
CA LEU A 224 -20.96 0.46 8.94
C LEU A 224 -22.45 0.14 8.97
N ILE A 225 -22.96 -0.14 10.16
CA ILE A 225 -24.33 -0.58 10.41
C ILE A 225 -25.03 0.47 11.26
N ARG A 226 -26.11 1.06 10.75
CA ARG A 226 -26.90 2.05 11.49
C ARG A 226 -27.59 1.46 12.72
N ARG A 227 -28.02 0.19 12.64
CA ARG A 227 -28.75 -0.52 13.70
C ARG A 227 -27.80 -0.92 14.84
N SER A 228 -28.33 -1.02 16.05
CA SER A 228 -27.62 -1.59 17.20
C SER A 228 -27.59 -3.12 17.15
N ASP A 229 -26.72 -3.75 17.95
CA ASP A 229 -26.64 -5.21 18.06
C ASP A 229 -27.99 -5.85 18.45
N ARG A 230 -28.80 -5.16 19.27
CA ARG A 230 -30.15 -5.64 19.63
C ARG A 230 -31.10 -5.61 18.43
N GLN A 231 -31.01 -4.56 17.62
CA GLN A 231 -31.87 -4.36 16.44
C GLN A 231 -31.48 -5.29 15.29
N LEU A 232 -30.22 -5.71 15.21
CA LEU A 232 -29.72 -6.67 14.23
C LEU A 232 -30.44 -8.02 14.27
N LYS A 233 -31.09 -8.39 15.38
CA LYS A 233 -31.91 -9.62 15.45
C LYS A 233 -33.09 -9.63 14.47
N ASN A 234 -33.53 -8.45 14.04
CA ASN A 234 -34.75 -8.28 13.24
C ASN A 234 -34.49 -7.96 11.76
N VAL A 235 -33.23 -8.00 11.29
CA VAL A 235 -32.91 -7.74 9.87
C VAL A 235 -33.34 -8.91 8.99
N MET A 236 -33.60 -8.65 7.71
CA MET A 236 -34.05 -9.69 6.76
C MET A 236 -33.07 -10.88 6.70
N ILE A 237 -31.76 -10.60 6.75
CA ILE A 237 -30.69 -11.59 6.74
C ILE A 237 -30.78 -12.58 7.92
N SER A 238 -31.29 -12.18 9.09
CA SER A 238 -31.40 -13.07 10.26
C SER A 238 -32.45 -14.18 10.08
N ARG A 239 -33.33 -14.05 9.07
CA ARG A 239 -34.43 -14.97 8.79
C ARG A 239 -34.14 -15.95 7.65
N LEU A 240 -32.97 -15.85 7.03
CA LEU A 240 -32.58 -16.71 5.92
C LEU A 240 -32.28 -18.12 6.42
N SER A 241 -32.65 -19.14 5.62
CA SER A 241 -32.39 -20.54 5.95
C SER A 241 -30.89 -20.84 5.86
N PRO A 242 -30.25 -21.36 6.92
CA PRO A 242 -28.83 -21.75 6.88
C PRO A 242 -28.52 -22.84 5.87
N LEU A 243 -29.51 -23.66 5.50
CA LEU A 243 -29.36 -24.72 4.51
C LEU A 243 -29.30 -24.16 3.07
N VAL A 244 -30.00 -23.05 2.82
CA VAL A 244 -30.17 -22.49 1.47
C VAL A 244 -29.19 -21.34 1.20
N TYR A 245 -28.87 -20.55 2.23
CA TYR A 245 -28.08 -19.31 2.13
C TYR A 245 -26.96 -19.25 3.19
N PRO A 246 -26.04 -20.23 3.23
CA PRO A 246 -25.00 -20.30 4.26
C PRO A 246 -24.05 -19.08 4.25
N GLU A 247 -23.79 -18.49 3.09
CA GLU A 247 -22.96 -17.30 2.91
C GLU A 247 -23.57 -16.06 3.58
N TYR A 248 -24.88 -15.85 3.45
CA TYR A 248 -25.56 -14.75 4.12
C TYR A 248 -25.67 -14.97 5.63
N VAL A 249 -25.82 -16.23 6.07
CA VAL A 249 -25.78 -16.57 7.50
C VAL A 249 -24.38 -16.31 8.08
N ARG A 250 -23.30 -16.58 7.34
CA ARG A 250 -21.95 -16.18 7.74
C ARG A 250 -21.84 -14.66 7.92
N VAL A 251 -22.35 -13.86 6.97
CA VAL A 251 -22.36 -12.39 7.13
C VAL A 251 -23.18 -11.97 8.35
N TYR A 252 -24.33 -12.60 8.60
CA TYR A 252 -25.12 -12.34 9.80
C TYR A 252 -24.33 -12.59 11.09
N GLN A 253 -23.58 -13.69 11.14
CA GLN A 253 -22.73 -14.03 12.29
C GLN A 253 -21.63 -12.99 12.48
N LEU A 254 -21.04 -12.49 11.40
CA LEU A 254 -20.06 -11.39 11.43
C LEU A 254 -20.72 -10.07 11.93
N MET A 255 -21.89 -9.72 11.40
CA MET A 255 -22.66 -8.53 11.80
C MET A 255 -23.09 -8.59 13.27
N SER A 256 -23.47 -9.76 13.77
CA SER A 256 -23.91 -9.95 15.16
C SER A 256 -22.75 -10.18 16.14
N GLY A 257 -21.52 -10.31 15.65
CA GLY A 257 -20.34 -10.62 16.48
C GLY A 257 -20.27 -12.07 16.98
N GLN A 258 -21.09 -12.96 16.43
CA GLN A 258 -21.04 -14.40 16.69
C GLN A 258 -19.83 -15.06 16.02
N ARG A 259 -19.27 -14.43 14.99
CA ARG A 259 -18.09 -14.86 14.25
C ARG A 259 -17.12 -13.70 14.11
N ILE A 260 -15.83 -14.01 14.20
CA ILE A 260 -14.73 -13.06 14.02
C ILE A 260 -13.91 -13.56 12.84
N GLU A 261 -13.57 -12.66 11.93
CA GLU A 261 -12.66 -12.92 10.81
C GLU A 261 -11.65 -11.79 10.73
N GLU A 262 -10.40 -12.13 10.43
CA GLU A 262 -9.25 -11.20 10.44
C GLU A 262 -9.48 -9.97 9.55
N ASN A 263 -10.08 -10.17 8.38
CA ASN A 263 -10.32 -9.11 7.40
C ASN A 263 -11.68 -8.42 7.56
N TYR A 264 -12.44 -8.68 8.64
CA TYR A 264 -13.76 -8.07 8.86
C TYR A 264 -13.82 -7.31 10.18
N SER A 265 -14.21 -6.04 10.09
CA SER A 265 -14.53 -5.19 11.24
C SER A 265 -15.91 -4.55 11.06
N LYS A 266 -16.64 -4.34 12.16
CA LYS A 266 -17.96 -3.69 12.15
C LYS A 266 -18.00 -2.48 13.07
N LEU A 267 -18.76 -1.47 12.68
CA LEU A 267 -19.23 -0.40 13.55
C LEU A 267 -20.76 -0.40 13.53
N THR A 268 -21.38 -0.52 14.70
CA THR A 268 -22.83 -0.41 14.87
C THR A 268 -23.20 0.97 15.39
N GLU A 269 -24.49 1.30 15.37
CA GLU A 269 -25.02 2.61 15.83
C GLU A 269 -24.37 3.80 15.10
N THR A 270 -23.83 3.57 13.91
CA THR A 270 -23.08 4.58 13.17
C THR A 270 -24.05 5.47 12.41
N THR A 271 -23.96 6.78 12.63
CA THR A 271 -24.71 7.79 11.88
C THR A 271 -23.72 8.70 11.17
N ILE A 272 -23.78 8.73 9.83
CA ILE A 272 -22.99 9.66 9.03
C ILE A 272 -23.60 11.04 9.22
N ARG A 273 -22.84 11.96 9.83
CA ARG A 273 -23.21 13.38 9.93
C ARG A 273 -22.59 14.09 8.74
N SER A 274 -23.43 14.67 7.88
CA SER A 274 -23.03 15.58 6.80
C SER A 274 -22.76 16.98 7.33
#